data_AF-A0A843K8L4-F1
#
_entry.id   AF-A0A843K8L4-F1
#
_cell.length_a   1.000
_cell.length_b   1.000
_cell.length_c   1.000
_cell.angle_alpha   90.00
_cell.angle_beta   90.00
_cell.angle_gamma   90.00
#
_symmetry.space_group_name_H-M   'P 1'
#
loop_
_entity.id
_entity.type
_entity.pdbx_description
1 polymer ?
#
loop_
_entity_poly.entity_id
_entity_poly.type
_entity_poly.pdbx_seq_one_letter_code
_entity_poly.pdbx_strand_id
1 'polypeptide(L)'
;MDQLDEMLLELKDSSELMIDLAYSSLLYNNKEIAEEVVLMEEMLDELANNIQRQAIARVMQDQDEGKAFTAIKLAAAVEEISDAAMQIAMVTIHDDEPHPVIRLSIKDADTTITLAEIKQGSDLVGKSLGEMRLASQSG
;
A
#
# COMPACT_ATOMS: atom_id res chain seq x y z
N MET A 1 -6.19 -7.99 19.29
CA MET A 1 -7.25 -7.49 18.39
C MET A 1 -8.16 -8.65 18.08
N ASP A 2 -9.35 -8.39 17.55
CA ASP A 2 -10.11 -9.47 16.93
C ASP A 2 -9.52 -9.78 15.55
N GLN A 3 -9.73 -11.00 15.03
CA GLN A 3 -9.21 -11.44 13.73
C GLN A 3 -9.66 -10.51 12.59
N LEU A 4 -10.90 -10.03 12.64
CA LEU A 4 -11.42 -9.07 11.65
C LEU A 4 -10.67 -7.73 11.68
N ASP A 5 -10.29 -7.27 12.87
CA ASP A 5 -9.52 -6.03 13.03
C ASP A 5 -8.11 -6.19 12.48
N GLU A 6 -7.49 -7.35 12.69
CA GLU A 6 -6.16 -7.68 12.15
C GLU A 6 -6.17 -7.73 10.63
N MET A 7 -7.21 -8.32 10.03
CA MET A 7 -7.36 -8.33 8.57
C MET A 7 -7.59 -6.92 8.00
N LEU A 8 -8.38 -6.08 8.67
CA LEU A 8 -8.59 -4.69 8.25
C LEU A 8 -7.30 -3.87 8.35
N LEU A 9 -6.49 -4.11 9.39
CA LEU A 9 -5.18 -3.48 9.53
C LEU A 9 -4.25 -3.88 8.39
N GLU A 10 -4.17 -5.19 8.08
CA GLU A 10 -3.36 -5.71 6.98
C GLU A 10 -3.79 -5.13 5.62
N LEU A 11 -5.10 -5.05 5.37
CA LEU A 11 -5.66 -4.45 4.16
C LEU A 11 -5.22 -2.98 4.02
N LYS A 12 -5.37 -2.21 5.10
CA LYS A 12 -4.96 -0.80 5.14
C LYS A 12 -3.45 -0.64 4.94
N ASP A 13 -2.63 -1.36 5.70
CA ASP A 13 -1.16 -1.18 5.67
C ASP A 13 -0.60 -1.62 4.31
N SER A 14 -1.16 -2.68 3.72
CA SER A 14 -0.75 -3.14 2.39
C SER A 14 -1.15 -2.15 1.29
N SER A 15 -2.34 -1.52 1.39
CA SER A 15 -2.78 -0.52 0.42
C SER A 15 -1.91 0.75 0.43
N GLU A 16 -1.42 1.15 1.61
CA GLU A 16 -0.48 2.28 1.74
C GLU A 16 0.85 1.96 1.07
N LEU A 17 1.37 0.75 1.31
CA LEU A 17 2.58 0.28 0.65
C LEU A 17 2.42 0.25 -0.88
N MET A 18 1.26 -0.20 -1.39
CA MET A 18 0.99 -0.21 -2.83
C MET A 18 1.09 1.19 -3.46
N ILE A 19 0.56 2.22 -2.79
CA ILE A 19 0.62 3.61 -3.27
C ILE A 19 2.07 4.08 -3.32
N ASP A 20 2.86 3.81 -2.29
CA ASP A 20 4.28 4.16 -2.23
C ASP A 20 5.08 3.46 -3.34
N LEU A 21 4.80 2.17 -3.58
CA LEU A 21 5.44 1.41 -4.65
C LEU A 21 5.00 1.88 -6.04
N ALA A 22 3.71 2.18 -6.24
CA ALA A 22 3.20 2.66 -7.51
C ALA A 22 3.89 3.97 -7.94
N TYR A 23 3.97 4.95 -7.04
CA TYR A 23 4.71 6.19 -7.32
C TYR A 23 6.23 5.96 -7.44
N SER A 24 6.81 5.02 -6.68
CA SER A 24 8.22 4.64 -6.81
C SER A 24 8.51 4.10 -8.21
N SER A 25 7.66 3.19 -8.72
CA SER A 25 7.79 2.60 -10.05
C SER A 25 7.80 3.69 -11.13
N LEU A 26 6.90 4.66 -11.02
CA LEU A 26 6.75 5.76 -11.96
C LEU A 26 7.93 6.73 -11.89
N LEU A 27 8.40 7.05 -10.67
CA LEU A 27 9.49 7.99 -10.45
C LEU A 27 10.85 7.45 -10.90
N TYR A 28 11.05 6.13 -10.84
CA TYR A 28 12.32 5.47 -11.18
C TYR A 28 12.26 4.60 -12.45
N ASN A 29 11.12 4.59 -13.16
CA ASN A 29 10.88 3.73 -14.32
C ASN A 29 11.16 2.25 -14.04
N ASN A 30 10.71 1.75 -12.89
CA ASN A 30 11.01 0.40 -12.45
C ASN A 30 9.82 -0.53 -12.67
N LYS A 31 9.90 -1.38 -13.70
CA LYS A 31 8.85 -2.35 -14.06
C LYS A 31 8.67 -3.46 -13.04
N GLU A 32 9.73 -3.90 -12.37
CA GLU A 32 9.64 -4.94 -11.34
C GLU A 32 8.79 -4.46 -10.16
N ILE A 33 8.96 -3.20 -9.74
CA ILE A 33 8.11 -2.59 -8.70
C ILE A 33 6.66 -2.47 -9.20
N ALA A 34 6.45 -2.09 -10.46
CA ALA A 34 5.10 -1.97 -11.01
C ALA A 34 4.37 -3.31 -11.07
N GLU A 35 5.07 -4.39 -11.46
CA GLU A 35 4.55 -5.75 -11.46
C GLU A 35 4.20 -6.24 -10.05
N GLU A 36 5.00 -5.90 -9.04
CA GLU A 36 4.68 -6.21 -7.64
C GLU A 36 3.37 -5.54 -7.20
N VAL A 37 3.14 -4.27 -7.58
CA VAL A 37 1.87 -3.58 -7.26
C VAL A 37 0.67 -4.31 -7.87
N VAL A 38 0.79 -4.84 -9.10
CA VAL A 38 -0.28 -5.61 -9.74
C VAL A 38 -0.57 -6.90 -8.95
N LEU A 39 0.47 -7.62 -8.52
CA LEU A 39 0.31 -8.83 -7.70
C LEU A 39 -0.31 -8.52 -6.34
N MET A 40 0.08 -7.40 -5.73
CA MET A 40 -0.49 -6.96 -4.47
C MET A 40 -1.98 -6.63 -4.60
N GLU A 41 -2.40 -6.00 -5.69
CA GLU A 41 -3.83 -5.68 -5.94
C GLU A 41 -4.69 -6.95 -5.89
N GLU A 42 -4.29 -8.00 -6.61
CA GLU A 42 -5.03 -9.28 -6.61
C GLU A 42 -5.14 -9.87 -5.20
N MET A 43 -4.06 -9.78 -4.41
CA MET A 43 -4.04 -10.26 -3.02
C MET A 43 -4.94 -9.43 -2.10
N LEU A 44 -4.95 -8.09 -2.25
CA LEU A 44 -5.82 -7.21 -1.47
C LEU A 44 -7.29 -7.41 -1.83
N ASP A 45 -7.58 -7.68 -3.10
CA ASP A 45 -8.93 -7.95 -3.59
C ASP A 45 -9.51 -9.18 -2.91
N GLU A 46 -8.73 -10.26 -2.84
CA GLU A 46 -9.10 -11.46 -2.09
C GLU A 46 -9.27 -11.18 -0.59
N LEU A 47 -8.37 -10.38 0.01
CA LEU A 47 -8.43 -10.02 1.43
C LEU A 47 -9.69 -9.20 1.75
N ALA A 48 -10.01 -8.19 0.93
CA ALA A 48 -11.20 -7.35 1.07
C ALA A 48 -12.48 -8.20 0.97
N ASN A 49 -12.54 -9.09 -0.01
CA ASN A 49 -13.64 -10.05 -0.17
C ASN A 49 -13.81 -10.95 1.07
N ASN A 50 -12.70 -11.44 1.64
CA ASN A 50 -12.72 -12.26 2.84
C ASN A 50 -13.19 -11.48 4.08
N ILE A 51 -12.76 -10.22 4.23
CA ILE A 51 -13.22 -9.31 5.30
C ILE A 51 -14.73 -9.11 5.21
N GLN A 52 -15.26 -8.81 4.02
CA GLN A 52 -16.69 -8.60 3.81
C GLN A 52 -17.52 -9.84 4.17
N ARG A 53 -17.06 -11.03 3.75
CA ARG A 53 -17.73 -12.30 4.08
C ARG A 53 -17.72 -12.57 5.59
N GLN A 54 -16.59 -12.34 6.26
CA GLN A 54 -16.49 -12.52 7.71
C GLN A 54 -17.33 -11.52 8.49
N ALA A 55 -17.40 -10.26 8.04
CA ALA A 55 -18.27 -9.25 8.62
C ALA A 55 -19.74 -9.67 8.58
N ILE A 56 -20.22 -10.21 7.46
CA ILE A 56 -21.58 -10.74 7.33
C ILE A 56 -21.80 -11.96 8.25
N ALA A 57 -20.87 -12.93 8.23
CA ALA A 57 -21.00 -14.13 9.05
C ALA A 57 -21.06 -13.81 10.55
N ARG A 58 -20.27 -12.81 10.98
CA ARG A 58 -20.21 -12.34 12.35
C ARG A 58 -21.49 -11.65 12.81
N VAL A 59 -22.11 -10.84 11.95
CA VAL A 59 -23.39 -10.18 12.25
C VAL A 59 -24.48 -11.17 12.63
N MET A 60 -24.44 -12.38 12.05
CA MET A 60 -25.41 -13.45 12.37
C MET A 60 -25.23 -14.00 13.80
N GLN A 61 -24.07 -13.78 14.41
CA GLN A 61 -23.72 -14.27 15.75
C GLN A 61 -23.89 -13.19 16.81
N ASP A 62 -23.35 -11.99 16.57
CA ASP A 62 -23.31 -10.91 17.56
C ASP A 62 -24.43 -9.86 17.40
N GLN A 63 -25.18 -9.91 16.29
CA GLN A 63 -26.24 -8.95 15.94
C GLN A 63 -25.75 -7.49 15.85
N ASP A 64 -24.45 -7.26 15.65
CA ASP A 64 -23.86 -5.91 15.55
C ASP A 64 -23.77 -5.45 14.09
N GLU A 65 -24.92 -5.04 13.54
CA GLU A 65 -25.03 -4.57 12.15
C GLU A 65 -24.14 -3.38 11.83
N GLY A 66 -23.91 -2.49 12.82
CA GLY A 66 -23.12 -1.28 12.64
C GLY A 66 -21.65 -1.59 12.38
N LYS A 67 -21.07 -2.54 13.12
CA LYS A 67 -19.69 -2.98 12.89
C LYS A 67 -19.53 -3.68 11.55
N ALA A 68 -20.44 -4.58 11.21
CA ALA A 68 -20.39 -5.28 9.93
C ALA A 68 -20.49 -4.29 8.75
N PHE A 69 -21.43 -3.35 8.82
CA PHE A 69 -21.58 -2.30 7.81
C PHE A 69 -20.32 -1.46 7.66
N THR A 70 -19.70 -1.05 8.77
CA THR A 70 -18.47 -0.25 8.77
C THR A 70 -17.30 -1.01 8.16
N ALA A 71 -17.10 -2.27 8.55
CA ALA A 71 -16.02 -3.11 8.01
C ALA A 71 -16.16 -3.32 6.49
N ILE A 72 -17.38 -3.59 6.02
CA ILE A 72 -17.66 -3.76 4.58
C ILE A 72 -17.36 -2.47 3.81
N LYS A 73 -17.80 -1.32 4.33
CA LYS A 73 -17.56 -0.02 3.70
C LYS A 73 -16.08 0.34 3.67
N LEU A 74 -15.36 0.07 4.75
CA LEU A 74 -13.93 0.32 4.81
C LEU A 74 -13.16 -0.58 3.85
N ALA A 75 -13.48 -1.88 3.80
CA ALA A 75 -12.83 -2.82 2.89
C ALA A 75 -12.98 -2.41 1.42
N ALA A 76 -14.20 -2.04 1.00
CA ALA A 76 -14.44 -1.58 -0.37
C ALA A 76 -13.73 -0.24 -0.68
N ALA A 77 -13.66 0.68 0.29
CA ALA A 77 -12.94 1.93 0.07
C ALA A 77 -11.42 1.73 -0.06
N VAL A 78 -10.85 0.76 0.64
CA VAL A 78 -9.42 0.44 0.55
C VAL A 78 -9.11 -0.33 -0.75
N GLU A 79 -10.01 -1.21 -1.20
CA GLU A 79 -9.96 -1.83 -2.53
C GLU A 79 -9.90 -0.78 -3.65
N GLU A 80 -10.77 0.23 -3.62
CA GLU A 80 -10.73 1.33 -4.61
C GLU A 80 -9.38 2.08 -4.61
N ILE A 81 -8.68 2.14 -3.47
CA ILE A 81 -7.34 2.72 -3.36
C ILE A 81 -6.28 1.79 -3.97
N SER A 82 -6.37 0.48 -3.74
CA SER A 82 -5.45 -0.50 -4.34
C SER A 82 -5.58 -0.55 -5.86
N ASP A 83 -6.79 -0.46 -6.41
CA ASP A 83 -7.04 -0.37 -7.84
C ASP A 83 -6.39 0.88 -8.44
N ALA A 84 -6.53 2.02 -7.76
CA ALA A 84 -5.91 3.26 -8.18
C ALA A 84 -4.38 3.17 -8.15
N ALA A 85 -3.79 2.50 -7.16
CA ALA A 85 -2.36 2.24 -7.09
C ALA A 85 -1.89 1.37 -8.28
N MET A 86 -2.62 0.30 -8.59
CA MET A 86 -2.35 -0.54 -9.76
C MET A 86 -2.40 0.27 -11.05
N GLN A 87 -3.42 1.10 -11.24
CA GLN A 87 -3.56 1.95 -12.43
C GLN A 87 -2.37 2.91 -12.61
N ILE A 88 -1.84 3.47 -11.51
CA ILE A 88 -0.62 4.29 -11.55
C ILE A 88 0.59 3.43 -12.00
N ALA A 89 0.73 2.22 -11.45
CA ALA A 89 1.83 1.31 -11.79
C ALA A 89 1.77 0.83 -13.26
N MET A 90 0.58 0.61 -13.80
CA MET A 90 0.37 0.16 -15.19
C MET A 90 0.98 1.11 -16.24
N VAL A 91 1.09 2.41 -15.94
CA VAL A 91 1.77 3.39 -16.83
C VAL A 91 3.22 2.96 -17.08
N THR A 92 3.92 2.51 -16.03
CA THR A 92 5.30 2.02 -16.13
C THR A 92 5.38 0.70 -16.89
N ILE A 93 4.38 -0.18 -16.75
CA ILE A 93 4.34 -1.48 -17.46
C ILE A 93 4.18 -1.28 -18.97
N HIS A 94 3.25 -0.40 -19.37
CA HIS A 94 2.97 -0.13 -20.78
C HIS A 94 4.07 0.66 -21.51
N ASP A 95 5.13 1.06 -20.81
CA ASP A 95 6.23 1.87 -21.36
C ASP A 95 5.76 3.22 -21.90
N ASP A 96 4.62 3.70 -21.40
CA ASP A 96 4.08 5.02 -21.71
C ASP A 96 4.91 6.04 -20.93
N GLU A 97 5.86 6.70 -21.59
CA GLU A 97 6.72 7.68 -20.92
C GLU A 97 5.87 8.87 -20.42
N PRO A 98 5.69 9.02 -19.08
CA PRO A 98 4.85 10.07 -18.56
C PRO A 98 5.54 11.42 -18.77
N HIS A 99 4.75 12.46 -19.06
CA HIS A 99 5.30 13.80 -19.23
C HIS A 99 6.15 14.20 -18.01
N PRO A 100 7.32 14.84 -18.19
CA PRO A 100 8.25 15.13 -17.09
C PRO A 100 7.64 15.85 -15.88
N VAL A 101 6.55 16.59 -16.09
CA VAL A 101 5.77 17.26 -15.03
C VAL A 101 5.32 16.28 -13.94
N ILE A 102 4.98 15.03 -14.27
CA ILE A 102 4.51 14.06 -13.28
C ILE A 102 5.62 13.75 -12.27
N ARG A 103 6.85 13.51 -12.74
CA ARG A 103 8.00 13.27 -11.86
C ARG A 103 8.38 14.50 -11.05
N LEU A 104 8.24 15.69 -11.62
CA LEU A 104 8.49 16.94 -10.90
C LEU A 104 7.45 17.14 -9.78
N SER A 105 6.18 16.90 -10.06
CA SER A 105 5.10 17.01 -9.06
C SER A 105 5.28 16.03 -7.89
N ILE A 106 5.72 14.80 -8.15
CA ILE A 106 6.00 13.81 -7.07
C ILE A 106 7.17 14.28 -6.19
N LYS A 107 8.16 14.95 -6.76
CA LYS A 107 9.33 15.46 -6.02
C LYS A 107 9.02 16.73 -5.21
N ASP A 108 8.09 17.55 -5.68
CA ASP A 108 7.67 18.80 -5.02
C ASP A 108 6.54 18.59 -4.00
N ALA A 109 5.98 17.38 -3.89
CA ALA A 109 4.94 17.06 -2.91
C ALA A 109 5.46 17.10 -1.46
N ASP A 110 4.56 17.41 -0.51
CA ASP A 110 4.89 17.46 0.92
C ASP A 110 5.48 16.13 1.44
N THR A 111 5.00 15.02 0.89
CA THR A 111 5.56 13.67 1.07
C THR A 111 6.10 13.19 -0.27
N THR A 112 7.35 12.72 -0.29
CA THR A 112 8.01 12.27 -1.51
C THR A 112 8.76 10.96 -1.31
N ILE A 113 9.17 10.36 -2.42
CA ILE A 113 9.91 9.10 -2.47
C ILE A 113 11.33 9.39 -2.89
N THR A 114 12.29 8.92 -2.11
CA THR A 114 13.72 9.08 -2.39
C THR A 114 14.43 7.74 -2.46
N LEU A 115 15.48 7.68 -3.27
CA LEU A 115 16.46 6.61 -3.25
C LEU A 115 17.63 7.05 -2.34
N ALA A 116 18.01 6.20 -1.40
CA ALA A 116 19.13 6.45 -0.50
C ALA A 116 20.18 5.33 -0.59
N GLU A 117 21.45 5.71 -0.68
CA GLU A 117 22.58 4.78 -0.72
C GLU A 117 23.25 4.68 0.67
N ILE A 118 23.39 3.47 1.20
CA ILE A 118 24.10 3.22 2.45
C ILE A 118 25.59 3.01 2.19
N LYS A 119 26.41 4.02 2.51
CA LYS A 119 27.86 3.97 2.34
C LYS A 119 28.55 3.12 3.40
N GLN A 120 29.73 2.59 3.06
CA GLN A 120 30.60 1.96 4.04
C GLN A 120 30.93 2.92 5.19
N GLY A 121 30.84 2.42 6.42
CA GLY A 121 31.04 3.21 7.64
C GLY A 121 29.80 3.97 8.12
N SER A 122 28.65 3.84 7.45
CA SER A 122 27.38 4.36 7.96
C SER A 122 26.95 3.64 9.24
N ASP A 123 26.36 4.38 10.18
CA ASP A 123 25.79 3.84 11.41
C ASP A 123 24.60 2.89 11.17
N LEU A 124 24.09 2.84 9.93
CA LEU A 124 23.03 1.93 9.49
C LEU A 124 23.55 0.56 9.07
N VAL A 125 24.86 0.41 8.83
CA VAL A 125 25.46 -0.86 8.38
C VAL A 125 25.31 -1.93 9.47
N GLY A 126 24.74 -3.08 9.09
CA GLY A 126 24.59 -4.24 9.97
C GLY A 126 23.43 -4.16 10.96
N LYS A 127 22.59 -3.12 10.88
CA LYS A 127 21.37 -2.99 11.70
C LYS A 127 20.13 -3.39 10.91
N SER A 128 19.15 -3.98 11.61
CA SER A 128 17.82 -4.24 11.07
C SER A 128 16.95 -2.98 11.04
N LEU A 129 15.94 -2.95 10.17
CA LEU A 129 14.97 -1.84 10.10
C LEU A 129 14.29 -1.58 11.46
N GLY A 130 13.98 -2.65 12.21
CA GLY A 130 13.36 -2.56 13.54
C GLY A 130 14.26 -1.93 14.61
N GLU A 131 15.57 -2.19 14.56
CA GLU A 131 16.54 -1.55 15.46
C GLU A 131 16.75 -0.08 15.12
N MET A 132 16.78 0.25 13.83
CA MET A 132 16.99 1.61 13.36
C MET A 132 15.76 2.51 13.59
N ARG A 133 14.55 1.92 13.59
CA ARG A 133 13.27 2.64 13.70
C ARG A 133 13.20 3.83 12.74
N LEU A 134 13.61 3.61 11.49
CA LEU A 134 13.78 4.68 10.50
C LEU A 134 12.52 5.54 10.38
N ALA A 135 11.35 4.93 10.19
CA ALA A 135 10.06 5.64 10.13
C ALA A 135 9.85 6.61 11.31
N SER A 136 10.19 6.21 12.55
CA SER A 136 10.04 7.09 13.71
C SER A 136 11.09 8.20 13.83
N GLN A 137 12.19 8.09 13.09
CA GLN A 137 13.33 9.01 13.14
C GLN A 137 13.38 9.97 11.95
N SER A 138 12.86 9.55 10.80
CA SER A 138 12.92 10.32 9.54
C SER A 138 11.62 11.04 9.18
N GLY A 139 10.53 10.81 9.92
CA GLY A 139 9.18 11.27 9.56
C GLY A 139 8.29 10.10 9.21
#